data_AF-A0AAP9KTW8-F1
#
_entry.id   AF-A0AAP9KTW8-F1
#
_cell.length_a   1.000
_cell.length_b   1.000
_cell.length_c   1.000
_cell.angle_alpha   90.00
_cell.angle_beta   90.00
_cell.angle_gamma   90.00
#
_symmetry.space_group_name_H-M   'P 1'
#
loop_
_entity.id
_entity.type
_entity.pdbx_description
1 polymer ?
#
loop_
_entity_poly.entity_id
_entity_poly.type
_entity_poly.pdbx_seq_one_letter_code
_entity_poly.pdbx_strand_id
1 'polypeptide(L)'
;METSELSPIIAEKCSDILENWRLLLADGLFDRNLPEEVCNPVSEWLFTSIQGAISAHRIHKDEAFLYNIKASIRFISTATPETLREIFSRSDGDEIVA
;
A
#
# COMPACT_ATOMS: atom_id res chain seq x y z
N MET A 1 -33.55 -6.58 7.76
CA MET A 1 -32.49 -6.09 6.85
C MET A 1 -32.28 -7.14 5.79
N GLU A 2 -32.49 -6.77 4.53
CA GLU A 2 -32.18 -7.64 3.40
C GLU A 2 -30.65 -7.72 3.21
N THR A 3 -30.16 -8.80 2.60
CA THR A 3 -28.73 -8.99 2.31
C THR A 3 -28.14 -7.85 1.44
N SER A 4 -28.97 -7.22 0.61
CA SER A 4 -28.65 -6.03 -0.18
C SER A 4 -28.28 -4.82 0.69
N GLU A 5 -28.97 -4.61 1.80
CA GLU A 5 -28.76 -3.50 2.74
C GLU A 5 -27.50 -3.70 3.60
N LEU A 6 -27.05 -4.95 3.77
CA LEU A 6 -25.83 -5.31 4.51
C LEU A 6 -24.55 -5.10 3.68
N SER A 7 -24.65 -5.18 2.35
CA SER A 7 -23.47 -5.20 1.47
C SER A 7 -22.63 -3.91 1.54
N PRO A 8 -23.22 -2.70 1.53
CA PRO A 8 -22.45 -1.46 1.68
C PRO A 8 -21.76 -1.35 3.05
N ILE A 9 -22.45 -1.75 4.13
CA ILE A 9 -21.92 -1.71 5.50
C ILE A 9 -20.73 -2.66 5.64
N ILE A 10 -20.81 -3.84 5.02
CA ILE A 10 -19.70 -4.80 5.02
C ILE A 10 -18.52 -4.25 4.21
N ALA A 11 -18.78 -3.66 3.04
CA ALA A 11 -17.73 -3.07 2.21
C ALA A 11 -16.99 -1.92 2.93
N GLU A 12 -17.72 -1.05 3.62
CA GLU A 12 -17.17 0.04 4.44
C GLU A 12 -16.28 -0.52 5.55
N LYS A 13 -16.77 -1.50 6.33
CA LYS A 13 -15.96 -2.14 7.38
C LYS A 13 -14.69 -2.80 6.85
N CYS A 14 -14.78 -3.45 5.68
CA CYS A 14 -13.60 -4.01 5.03
C CYS A 14 -12.61 -2.89 4.64
N SER A 15 -13.11 -1.79 4.08
CA SER A 15 -12.29 -0.62 3.73
C SER A 15 -11.56 -0.06 4.95
N ASP A 16 -12.26 0.11 6.08
CA ASP A 16 -11.67 0.61 7.33
C ASP A 16 -10.54 -0.30 7.84
N ILE A 17 -10.72 -1.62 7.75
CA ILE A 17 -9.68 -2.58 8.15
C ILE A 17 -8.44 -2.42 7.27
N LEU A 18 -8.63 -2.29 5.95
CA LEU A 18 -7.54 -2.13 5.01
C LEU A 18 -6.80 -0.81 5.24
N GLU A 19 -7.52 0.28 5.49
CA GLU A 19 -6.93 1.58 5.79
C GLU A 19 -6.12 1.55 7.10
N ASN A 20 -6.65 0.90 8.14
CA ASN A 20 -5.91 0.72 9.39
C ASN A 20 -4.61 -0.06 9.20
N TRP A 21 -4.62 -1.11 8.36
CA TRP A 21 -3.40 -1.86 8.05
C TRP A 21 -2.39 -1.04 7.26
N ARG A 22 -2.85 -0.17 6.34
CA ARG A 22 -1.99 0.78 5.63
C ARG A 22 -1.34 1.77 6.60
N LEU A 23 -2.10 2.32 7.55
CA LEU A 23 -1.59 3.24 8.58
C LEU A 23 -0.54 2.57 9.48
N LEU A 24 -0.81 1.34 9.94
CA LEU A 24 0.17 0.55 10.71
C LEU A 24 1.47 0.28 9.92
N LEU A 25 1.36 0.12 8.60
CA LEU A 25 2.53 0.01 7.73
C LEU A 25 3.31 1.33 7.69
N ALA A 26 2.63 2.48 7.57
CA ALA A 26 3.28 3.80 7.60
C ALA A 26 4.03 4.02 8.93
N ASP A 27 3.41 3.71 10.07
CA ASP A 27 4.04 3.78 11.39
C ASP A 27 5.30 2.89 11.44
N GLY A 28 5.18 1.65 10.97
CA GLY A 28 6.30 0.70 10.92
C GLY A 28 7.42 1.07 9.95
N LEU A 29 7.17 1.98 8.99
CA LEU A 29 8.21 2.57 8.13
C LEU A 29 8.91 3.72 8.87
N PHE A 30 8.15 4.57 9.55
CA PHE A 30 8.68 5.66 10.37
C PHE A 30 9.58 5.14 11.51
N ASP A 31 9.14 4.10 12.22
CA ASP A 31 9.93 3.42 13.26
C ASP A 31 11.27 2.86 12.75
N ARG A 32 11.39 2.65 11.44
CA ARG A 32 12.62 2.22 10.76
C ARG A 32 13.43 3.36 10.18
N ASN A 33 13.16 4.60 10.59
CA ASN A 33 13.85 5.83 10.18
C ASN A 33 13.63 6.21 8.71
N LEU A 34 12.53 5.81 8.09
CA LEU A 34 12.13 6.45 6.84
C LEU A 34 11.67 7.89 7.12
N PRO A 35 11.92 8.85 6.21
CA PRO A 35 11.42 10.21 6.37
C PRO A 35 9.89 10.24 6.49
N GLU A 36 9.36 11.02 7.43
CA GLU A 36 7.92 11.09 7.72
C GLU A 36 7.12 11.45 6.47
N GLU A 37 7.63 12.39 5.69
CA GLU A 37 7.02 12.90 4.46
C GLU A 37 6.86 11.83 3.37
N VAL A 38 7.63 10.73 3.42
CA VAL A 38 7.50 9.61 2.47
C VAL A 38 6.77 8.40 3.06
N CYS A 39 6.58 8.33 4.37
CA CYS A 39 6.00 7.14 5.01
C CYS A 39 4.59 6.85 4.52
N ASN A 40 3.73 7.87 4.43
CA ASN A 40 2.36 7.71 3.91
C ASN A 40 2.33 7.29 2.44
N PRO A 41 2.96 8.02 1.50
CA PRO A 41 3.03 7.62 0.09
C PRO A 41 3.63 6.22 -0.15
N VAL A 42 4.73 5.88 0.55
CA VAL A 42 5.35 4.55 0.45
C VAL A 42 4.40 3.49 0.98
N SER A 43 3.72 3.73 2.11
CA SER A 43 2.77 2.78 2.68
C SER A 43 1.61 2.51 1.72
N GLU A 44 1.07 3.53 1.06
CA GLU A 44 -0.04 3.40 0.11
C GLU A 44 0.36 2.54 -1.10
N TRP A 45 1.51 2.86 -1.70
CA TRP A 45 2.04 2.10 -2.83
C TRP A 45 2.39 0.65 -2.46
N LEU A 46 3.11 0.46 -1.35
CA LEU A 46 3.57 -0.87 -0.94
C LEU A 46 2.39 -1.75 -0.51
N PHE A 47 1.43 -1.20 0.23
CA PHE A 47 0.24 -1.92 0.67
C PHE A 47 -0.60 -2.39 -0.52
N THR A 48 -0.87 -1.49 -1.48
CA THR A 48 -1.61 -1.83 -2.71
C THR A 48 -0.87 -2.89 -3.53
N SER A 49 0.46 -2.77 -3.64
CA SER A 49 1.30 -3.75 -4.33
C SER A 49 1.23 -5.13 -3.68
N ILE A 50 1.26 -5.19 -2.34
CA ILE A 50 1.12 -6.43 -1.57
C ILE A 50 -0.26 -7.06 -1.81
N GLN A 51 -1.33 -6.28 -1.74
CA GLN A 51 -2.69 -6.76 -1.97
C GLN A 51 -2.86 -7.33 -3.38
N GLY A 52 -2.38 -6.62 -4.39
CA GLY A 52 -2.43 -7.04 -5.79
C GLY A 52 -1.67 -8.35 -6.01
N ALA A 53 -0.45 -8.45 -5.48
CA ALA A 53 0.37 -9.64 -5.60
C ALA A 53 -0.21 -10.86 -4.86
N ILE A 54 -0.74 -10.69 -3.64
CA ILE A 54 -1.41 -11.78 -2.91
C ILE A 54 -2.64 -12.27 -3.68
N SER A 55 -3.44 -11.34 -4.21
CA SER A 55 -4.65 -11.67 -4.98
C SER A 55 -4.29 -12.40 -6.28
N ALA A 56 -3.33 -11.88 -7.04
CA ALA A 56 -2.86 -12.49 -8.27
C ALA A 56 -2.25 -13.87 -8.03
N HIS A 57 -1.41 -14.03 -7.00
CA HIS A 57 -0.89 -15.34 -6.58
C HIS A 57 -2.03 -16.32 -6.26
N ARG A 58 -3.04 -15.88 -5.51
CA ARG A 58 -4.18 -16.73 -5.12
C ARG A 58 -4.98 -17.21 -6.34
N ILE A 59 -5.17 -16.35 -7.34
CA ILE A 59 -5.93 -16.62 -8.57
C ILE A 59 -5.13 -17.51 -9.53
N HIS A 60 -3.89 -17.11 -9.83
CA HIS A 60 -3.08 -17.73 -10.88
C HIS A 60 -2.15 -18.86 -10.38
N LYS A 61 -2.01 -19.03 -9.06
CA LYS A 61 -1.11 -20.01 -8.42
C LYS A 61 0.37 -19.84 -8.83
N ASP A 62 0.76 -18.61 -9.13
CA ASP A 62 2.12 -18.28 -9.55
C ASP A 62 2.87 -17.59 -8.39
N GLU A 63 4.00 -18.17 -8.00
CA GLU A 63 4.89 -17.67 -6.95
C GLU A 63 5.65 -16.40 -7.38
N ALA A 64 5.74 -16.11 -8.69
CA ALA A 64 6.40 -14.91 -9.20
C ALA A 64 5.77 -13.61 -8.64
N PHE A 65 4.45 -13.60 -8.40
CA PHE A 65 3.79 -12.46 -7.78
C PHE A 65 4.29 -12.18 -6.36
N LEU A 66 4.57 -13.23 -5.56
CA LEU A 66 5.15 -13.06 -4.21
C LEU A 66 6.62 -12.65 -4.26
N TYR A 67 7.36 -13.07 -5.30
CA TYR A 67 8.72 -12.60 -5.53
C TYR A 67 8.78 -11.09 -5.77
N ASN A 68 7.81 -10.54 -6.51
CA ASN A 68 7.72 -9.10 -6.77
C ASN A 68 7.55 -8.30 -5.47
N ILE A 69 6.79 -8.81 -4.49
CA ILE A 69 6.69 -8.17 -3.17
C ILE A 69 8.06 -8.08 -2.49
N LYS A 70 8.86 -9.17 -2.54
CA LYS A 70 10.21 -9.18 -1.94
C LYS A 70 11.12 -8.16 -2.62
N ALA A 71 10.99 -7.96 -3.93
CA ALA A 71 11.73 -6.93 -4.66
C ALA A 71 11.33 -5.51 -4.22
N SER A 72 10.03 -5.24 -4.09
CA SER A 72 9.52 -3.94 -3.58
C SER A 72 9.99 -3.65 -2.16
N ILE A 73 9.93 -4.63 -1.26
CA ILE A 73 10.44 -4.48 0.12
C ILE A 73 11.94 -4.18 0.11
N ARG A 74 12.72 -4.90 -0.72
CA ARG A 74 14.15 -4.68 -0.85
C ARG A 74 14.45 -3.27 -1.36
N PHE A 75 13.71 -2.80 -2.36
CA PHE A 75 13.84 -1.45 -2.88
C PHE A 75 13.66 -0.40 -1.77
N ILE A 76 12.55 -0.46 -1.03
CA ILE A 76 12.31 0.47 0.09
C ILE A 76 13.38 0.37 1.17
N SER A 77 13.88 -0.83 1.45
CA SER A 77 14.88 -1.07 2.50
C SER A 77 16.30 -0.62 2.12
N THR A 78 16.57 -0.37 0.83
CA THR A 78 17.92 -0.06 0.32
C THR A 78 18.01 1.29 -0.38
N ALA A 79 16.88 1.88 -0.77
CA ALA A 79 16.81 3.22 -1.34
C ALA A 79 17.25 4.25 -0.30
N THR A 80 17.93 5.30 -0.76
CA THR A 80 18.25 6.42 0.12
C THR A 80 16.99 7.25 0.39
N PRO A 81 16.93 7.99 1.50
CA PRO A 81 15.86 8.95 1.75
C PRO A 81 15.59 9.90 0.57
N GLU A 82 16.64 10.35 -0.12
CA GLU A 82 16.55 11.23 -1.29
C GLU A 82 15.87 10.53 -2.47
N THR A 83 16.25 9.28 -2.76
CA THR A 83 15.59 8.48 -3.81
C THR A 83 14.12 8.24 -3.47
N LEU A 84 13.81 7.93 -2.21
CA LEU A 84 12.42 7.73 -1.79
C LEU A 84 11.62 9.02 -1.93
N ARG A 85 12.19 10.19 -1.57
CA ARG A 85 11.54 11.48 -1.82
C ARG A 85 11.32 11.71 -3.30
N GLU A 86 12.35 11.57 -4.14
CA GLU A 86 12.22 11.79 -5.59
C GLU A 86 11.07 10.97 -6.21
N ILE A 87 10.86 9.74 -5.74
CA ILE A 87 9.82 8.85 -6.27
C ILE A 87 8.46 9.09 -5.63
N PHE A 88 8.41 9.34 -4.32
CA PHE A 88 7.16 9.30 -3.54
C PHE A 88 6.69 10.66 -3.01
N SER A 89 7.56 11.66 -2.94
CA SER A 89 7.10 13.04 -2.75
C SER A 89 6.61 13.57 -4.09
N ARG A 90 5.29 13.51 -4.29
CA ARG A 90 4.65 14.10 -5.46
C ARG A 90 4.92 15.60 -5.50
N SER A 91 5.30 16.08 -6.69
CA SER A 91 4.96 17.41 -7.18
C SER A 91 3.45 17.63 -7.05
N ASP A 92 3.03 18.67 -6.33
CA ASP A 92 1.64 19.11 -6.10
C ASP A 92 0.89 19.56 -7.38
N GLY A 93 0.98 18.82 -8.48
CA GLY A 93 0.28 19.13 -9.73
C GLY A 93 -0.09 17.85 -10.47
N ASP A 94 -1.36 17.77 -10.87
CA ASP A 94 -1.95 16.79 -11.79
C ASP A 94 -2.34 15.43 -11.18
N GLU A 95 -3.52 15.40 -10.55
CA GLU A 95 -4.79 15.02 -11.21
C GLU A 95 -5.90 14.83 -10.16
N ILE A 96 -6.84 15.78 -10.12
CA ILE A 96 -8.20 15.50 -9.66
C ILE A 96 -8.91 14.89 -10.86
N VAL A 97 -9.04 13.56 -10.91
CA VAL A 97 -10.00 12.94 -11.83
C VAL A 97 -11.32 12.83 -11.09
N ALA A 98 -12.22 13.77 -11.41
CA ALA A 98 -13.64 13.75 -11.07
C ALA A 98 -14.41 12.81 -12.02
#